data_AF-A0A0N1LHM5-F1
#
_entry.id   AF-A0A0N1LHM5-F1
#
_cell.length_a   1.000
_cell.length_b   1.000
_cell.length_c   1.000
_cell.angle_alpha   90.00
_cell.angle_beta   90.00
_cell.angle_gamma   90.00
#
_symmetry.space_group_name_H-M   'P 1'
#
loop_
_entity.id
_entity.type
_entity.pdbx_description
1 polymer ?
#
loop_
_entity_poly.entity_id
_entity_poly.type
_entity_poly.pdbx_seq_one_letter_code
_entity_poly.pdbx_strand_id
1 'polypeptide(L)'
;MTLWIILTLLVAVAVAWLTIPLVRRHEARADARAATLAVLRDQLGDVDNQVAAGTVPPGDAEALRTEIKRRMLSAGHIPEDRARPLGVRALSGVAVGLAALVALAAGALYSTMGRPDLGAAPGTAPTAPPPAAAA
;
A
#
# COMPACT_ATOMS: atom_id res chain seq x y z
N MET A 1 10.85 1.19 29.48
CA MET A 1 10.04 2.12 28.65
C MET A 1 10.63 2.36 27.27
N THR A 2 11.93 2.63 27.15
CA THR A 2 12.63 2.87 25.87
C THR A 2 12.51 1.74 24.84
N LEU A 3 12.62 0.47 25.24
CA LEU A 3 12.51 -0.68 24.34
C LEU A 3 11.18 -0.72 23.59
N TRP A 4 10.07 -0.47 24.28
CA TRP A 4 8.73 -0.47 23.68
C TRP A 4 8.56 0.65 22.66
N ILE A 5 9.11 1.84 22.94
CA ILE A 5 9.13 2.97 22.00
C ILE A 5 9.96 2.63 20.75
N ILE A 6 11.09 1.96 20.93
CA ILE A 6 11.94 1.53 19.82
C ILE A 6 11.21 0.49 18.97
N LEU A 7 10.51 -0.47 19.61
CA LEU A 7 9.78 -1.52 18.92
C LEU A 7 8.61 -0.96 18.09
N THR A 8 7.84 -0.02 18.65
CA THR A 8 6.73 0.62 17.93
C THR A 8 7.23 1.48 16.78
N LEU A 9 8.33 2.22 16.97
CA LEU A 9 8.96 3.00 15.91
C LEU A 9 9.46 2.08 14.77
N LEU A 10 10.09 0.95 15.11
CA LEU A 10 10.57 -0.03 14.14
C LEU A 10 9.42 -0.61 13.29
N VAL A 11 8.29 -0.96 13.93
CA VAL A 11 7.10 -1.46 13.24
C VAL A 11 6.50 -0.38 12.34
N ALA A 12 6.39 0.86 12.81
CA ALA A 12 5.88 1.98 12.01
C ALA A 12 6.75 2.22 10.76
N VAL A 13 8.07 2.20 10.92
CA VAL A 13 9.02 2.32 9.80
C VAL A 13 8.87 1.15 8.84
N ALA A 14 8.79 -0.09 9.33
CA ALA A 14 8.63 -1.28 8.48
C ALA A 14 7.33 -1.23 7.66
N VAL A 15 6.22 -0.82 8.27
CA VAL A 15 4.93 -0.63 7.58
C VAL A 15 5.05 0.47 6.53
N ALA A 16 5.59 1.64 6.89
CA ALA A 16 5.78 2.74 5.94
C ALA A 16 6.64 2.29 4.74
N TRP A 17 7.72 1.56 5.01
CA TRP A 17 8.64 1.09 3.97
C TRP A 17 8.01 0.06 3.04
N LEU A 18 7.05 -0.74 3.52
CA LEU A 18 6.28 -1.67 2.69
C LEU A 18 5.15 -0.95 1.92
N THR A 19 4.47 0.02 2.55
CA THR A 19 3.32 0.72 1.95
C THR A 19 3.73 1.69 0.86
N ILE A 20 4.81 2.47 1.05
CA ILE A 20 5.28 3.47 0.07
C ILE A 20 5.50 2.89 -1.34
N PRO A 21 6.30 1.81 -1.54
CA PRO A 21 6.53 1.27 -2.87
C PRO A 21 5.26 0.66 -3.48
N LEU A 22 4.36 0.14 -2.64
CA LEU A 22 3.10 -0.46 -3.10
C LEU A 22 2.15 0.62 -3.66
N VAL A 23 2.02 1.75 -2.95
CA VAL A 23 1.21 2.89 -3.39
C VAL A 23 1.83 3.53 -4.64
N ARG A 24 3.14 3.80 -4.64
CA ARG A 24 3.84 4.38 -5.80
C ARG A 24 3.70 3.53 -7.06
N ARG A 25 3.78 2.20 -6.94
CA ARG A 25 3.58 1.29 -8.08
C ARG A 25 2.17 1.35 -8.63
N HIS A 26 1.16 1.56 -7.78
CA HIS A 26 -0.22 1.68 -8.21
C HIS A 26 -0.47 3.01 -8.93
N GLU A 27 0.06 4.11 -8.39
CA GLU A 27 -0.02 5.44 -9.02
C GLU A 27 0.61 5.42 -10.41
N ALA A 28 1.83 4.92 -10.52
CA ALA A 28 2.52 4.80 -11.81
C ALA A 28 1.73 3.97 -12.85
N ARG A 29 1.03 2.91 -12.42
CA ARG A 29 0.16 2.12 -13.30
C ARG A 29 -1.10 2.88 -13.70
N ALA A 30 -1.70 3.64 -12.78
CA ALA A 30 -2.88 4.45 -13.07
C ALA A 30 -2.54 5.57 -14.06
N ASP A 31 -1.39 6.23 -13.88
CA ASP A 31 -0.90 7.28 -14.77
C ASP A 31 -0.60 6.74 -16.17
N ALA A 32 0.05 5.57 -16.27
CA ALA A 32 0.32 4.92 -17.55
C ALA A 32 -0.98 4.56 -18.30
N ARG A 33 -2.04 4.15 -17.59
CA ARG A 33 -3.35 3.88 -18.18
C ARG A 33 -4.02 5.16 -18.68
N ALA A 34 -4.01 6.21 -17.87
CA ALA A 34 -4.56 7.51 -18.25
C ALA A 34 -3.87 8.06 -19.51
N ALA A 35 -2.54 7.94 -19.59
CA ALA A 35 -1.76 8.31 -20.76
C ALA A 35 -2.18 7.51 -22.00
N THR A 36 -2.32 6.19 -21.89
CA THR A 36 -2.75 5.33 -23.02
C THR A 36 -4.15 5.69 -23.52
N LEU A 37 -5.09 5.96 -22.61
CA LEU A 37 -6.45 6.38 -22.97
C LEU A 37 -6.48 7.77 -23.61
N ALA A 38 -5.62 8.69 -23.17
CA ALA A 38 -5.48 10.01 -23.78
C ALA A 38 -5.02 9.88 -25.24
N VAL A 39 -4.01 9.03 -25.51
CA VAL A 39 -3.52 8.78 -26.88
C VAL A 39 -4.61 8.16 -27.77
N LEU A 40 -5.37 7.17 -27.28
CA LEU A 40 -6.45 6.57 -28.08
C LEU A 40 -7.59 7.57 -28.38
N ARG A 41 -7.85 8.51 -27.46
CA ARG A 41 -8.83 9.58 -27.67
C ARG A 41 -8.35 10.58 -28.72
N ASP A 42 -7.06 10.90 -28.70
CA ASP A 42 -6.43 11.77 -29.70
C ASP A 42 -6.49 11.13 -31.09
N GLN A 43 -6.18 9.84 -31.20
CA GLN A 43 -6.31 9.07 -32.45
C GLN A 43 -7.73 9.09 -33.02
N LEU A 44 -8.75 9.08 -32.15
CA LEU A 44 -10.14 9.18 -32.60
C LEU A 44 -10.44 10.57 -33.21
N GLY A 45 -9.92 11.63 -32.60
CA GLY A 45 -10.03 13.00 -33.11
C GLY A 45 -9.32 13.17 -34.47
N ASP A 46 -8.15 12.57 -34.63
CA ASP A 46 -7.43 12.58 -35.91
C ASP A 46 -8.19 11.87 -37.02
N VAL A 47 -8.87 10.76 -36.72
CA VAL A 47 -9.75 10.09 -37.69
C VAL A 47 -10.94 10.97 -38.05
N ASP A 48 -11.55 11.64 -37.07
CA ASP A 48 -12.67 12.56 -37.30
C ASP A 48 -12.27 13.73 -38.20
N ASN A 49 -11.08 14.29 -37.99
CA ASN A 49 -10.51 15.35 -38.81
C ASN A 49 -10.24 14.88 -40.26
N GLN A 50 -9.71 13.66 -40.43
CA GLN A 50 -9.44 13.08 -41.75
C GLN A 50 -10.72 12.81 -42.55
N VAL A 51 -11.80 12.43 -41.88
CA VAL A 51 -13.14 12.28 -42.50
C VAL A 51 -13.69 13.66 -42.90
N ALA A 52 -13.58 14.66 -42.03
CA ALA A 52 -14.01 16.01 -42.34
C ALA A 52 -13.23 16.63 -43.51
N ALA A 53 -11.94 16.28 -43.65
CA ALA A 53 -11.09 16.67 -44.76
C ALA A 53 -11.37 15.89 -46.07
N GLY A 54 -12.21 14.85 -46.03
CA GLY A 54 -12.54 14.03 -47.20
C GLY A 54 -11.42 13.09 -47.65
N THR A 55 -10.36 12.94 -46.84
CA THR A 55 -9.19 12.10 -47.17
C THR A 55 -9.48 10.61 -47.00
N VAL A 56 -10.44 10.26 -46.14
CA VAL A 56 -10.78 8.87 -45.81
C VAL A 56 -12.26 8.59 -46.14
N PRO A 57 -12.57 7.49 -46.86
CA PRO A 57 -13.94 7.08 -47.11
C PRO A 57 -14.70 6.82 -45.79
N PRO A 58 -15.99 7.19 -45.69
CA PRO A 58 -16.74 7.07 -44.44
C PRO A 58 -16.85 5.62 -43.93
N GLY A 59 -16.90 4.62 -44.82
CA GLY A 59 -16.94 3.21 -44.44
C GLY A 59 -15.66 2.72 -43.77
N ASP A 60 -14.49 3.16 -44.27
CA ASP A 60 -13.19 2.81 -43.68
C ASP A 60 -12.98 3.52 -42.33
N ALA A 61 -13.46 4.75 -42.21
CA ALA A 61 -13.41 5.51 -40.97
C ALA A 61 -14.29 4.92 -39.86
N GLU A 62 -15.49 4.42 -40.18
CA GLU A 62 -16.34 3.75 -39.19
C GLU A 62 -15.72 2.47 -38.65
N ALA A 63 -15.08 1.67 -39.52
CA ALA A 63 -14.33 0.49 -39.11
C ALA A 63 -13.16 0.86 -38.18
N LEU A 64 -12.40 1.90 -38.52
CA LEU A 64 -11.28 2.40 -37.69
C LEU A 64 -11.76 2.91 -36.33
N ARG A 65 -12.81 3.74 -36.30
CA ARG A 65 -13.43 4.25 -35.06
C ARG A 65 -13.89 3.11 -34.16
N THR A 66 -14.48 2.07 -34.74
CA THR A 66 -14.97 0.90 -33.99
C THR A 66 -13.82 0.14 -33.34
N GLU A 67 -12.72 -0.07 -34.05
CA GLU A 67 -11.52 -0.73 -33.51
C GLU A 67 -10.84 0.13 -32.43
N ILE A 68 -10.73 1.45 -32.62
CA ILE A 68 -10.18 2.37 -31.60
C ILE A 68 -11.04 2.34 -30.35
N LYS A 69 -12.37 2.43 -30.48
CA LYS A 69 -13.30 2.32 -29.34
C LYS A 69 -13.19 0.96 -28.64
N ARG A 70 -13.02 -0.12 -29.39
CA ARG A 70 -12.77 -1.47 -28.84
C ARG A 70 -11.46 -1.52 -28.06
N ARG A 71 -10.39 -0.88 -28.55
CA ARG A 71 -9.10 -0.75 -27.85
C ARG A 71 -9.20 0.13 -26.62
N MET A 72 -9.96 1.23 -26.66
CA MET A 72 -10.24 2.06 -25.49
C MET A 72 -10.99 1.28 -24.41
N LEU A 73 -11.99 0.50 -24.81
CA LEU A 73 -12.69 -0.40 -23.91
C LEU A 73 -11.71 -1.43 -23.33
N SER A 74 -10.91 -2.11 -24.15
CA SER A 74 -9.92 -3.08 -23.65
C SER A 74 -8.87 -2.47 -22.72
N ALA A 75 -8.37 -1.27 -23.02
CA ALA A 75 -7.42 -0.55 -22.16
C ALA A 75 -8.06 -0.06 -20.86
N GLY A 76 -9.36 0.27 -20.90
CA GLY A 76 -10.16 0.61 -19.72
C GLY A 76 -10.64 -0.61 -18.92
N HIS A 77 -10.71 -1.79 -19.55
CA HIS A 77 -11.29 -3.02 -18.98
C HIS A 77 -10.25 -4.08 -18.60
N ILE A 78 -8.97 -3.71 -18.42
CA ILE A 78 -8.02 -4.61 -17.75
C ILE A 78 -8.66 -4.96 -16.40
N PRO A 79 -8.90 -6.24 -16.09
CA PRO A 79 -9.64 -6.63 -14.90
C PRO A 79 -8.98 -5.97 -13.71
N GLU A 80 -9.71 -5.03 -13.11
CA GLU A 80 -9.48 -4.73 -11.71
C GLU A 80 -9.59 -6.08 -11.02
N ASP A 81 -8.46 -6.56 -10.54
CA ASP A 81 -8.28 -7.81 -9.83
C ASP A 81 -9.43 -7.98 -8.83
N ARG A 82 -10.48 -8.71 -9.26
CA ARG A 82 -11.82 -8.81 -8.65
C ARG A 82 -12.31 -7.53 -7.97
N ALA A 83 -13.20 -6.78 -8.64
CA ALA A 83 -14.16 -5.81 -8.07
C ALA A 83 -14.08 -5.76 -6.52
N ARG A 84 -13.06 -5.07 -6.02
CA ARG A 84 -12.79 -5.05 -4.58
C ARG A 84 -13.72 -3.97 -4.06
N PRO A 85 -14.55 -4.24 -3.04
CA PRO A 85 -15.53 -3.26 -2.56
C PRO A 85 -14.89 -1.95 -2.08
N LEU A 86 -13.56 -1.95 -1.89
CA LEU A 86 -12.75 -0.80 -1.57
C LEU A 86 -11.60 -0.73 -2.57
N GLY A 87 -11.39 0.44 -3.17
CA GLY A 87 -10.21 0.70 -4.00
C GLY A 87 -8.92 0.43 -3.21
N VAL A 88 -7.86 -0.03 -3.89
CA VAL A 88 -6.61 -0.49 -3.25
C VAL A 88 -6.01 0.55 -2.29
N ARG A 89 -6.16 1.86 -2.57
CA ARG A 89 -5.79 2.96 -1.65
C ARG A 89 -6.62 2.97 -0.37
N ALA A 90 -7.93 2.77 -0.45
CA ALA A 90 -8.80 2.67 0.72
C ALA A 90 -8.49 1.41 1.54
N LEU A 91 -8.23 0.28 0.88
CA LEU A 91 -7.83 -0.96 1.55
C LEU A 91 -6.47 -0.80 2.28
N SER A 92 -5.52 -0.11 1.64
CA SER A 92 -4.21 0.20 2.24
C SER A 92 -4.36 1.15 3.43
N GLY A 93 -5.21 2.18 3.32
CA GLY A 93 -5.52 3.10 4.41
C GLY A 93 -6.20 2.39 5.59
N VAL A 94 -7.16 1.50 5.32
CA VAL A 94 -7.80 0.67 6.34
C VAL A 94 -6.80 -0.27 7.00
N ALA A 95 -5.93 -0.92 6.23
CA ALA A 95 -4.90 -1.81 6.78
C ALA A 95 -3.90 -1.07 7.67
N VAL A 96 -3.43 0.11 7.25
CA VAL A 96 -2.55 0.97 8.06
C VAL A 96 -3.27 1.48 9.29
N GLY A 97 -4.53 1.93 9.16
CA GLY A 97 -5.35 2.38 10.28
C GLY A 97 -5.59 1.27 11.30
N LEU A 98 -5.86 0.04 10.85
CA LEU A 98 -6.06 -1.12 11.71
C LEU A 98 -4.75 -1.50 12.41
N ALA A 99 -3.63 -1.51 11.69
CA ALA A 99 -2.30 -1.78 12.28
C ALA A 99 -1.93 -0.73 13.34
N ALA A 100 -2.19 0.55 13.07
CA ALA A 100 -1.99 1.63 14.03
C ALA A 100 -2.90 1.48 15.25
N LEU A 101 -4.18 1.16 15.05
CA LEU A 101 -5.14 0.93 16.13
C LEU A 101 -4.69 -0.24 17.02
N VAL A 102 -4.26 -1.36 16.43
CA VAL A 102 -3.76 -2.52 17.18
C VAL A 102 -2.49 -2.17 17.95
N ALA A 103 -1.55 -1.43 17.35
CA ALA A 103 -0.33 -1.00 18.04
C ALA A 103 -0.63 -0.07 19.23
N LEU A 104 -1.56 0.89 19.05
CA LEU A 104 -1.98 1.80 20.10
C LEU A 104 -2.74 1.06 21.22
N ALA A 105 -3.64 0.13 20.86
CA ALA A 105 -4.38 -0.67 21.83
C ALA A 105 -3.46 -1.60 22.62
N ALA A 106 -2.47 -2.23 21.97
CA ALA A 106 -1.46 -3.05 22.63
C ALA A 106 -0.59 -2.21 23.58
N GLY A 107 -0.16 -1.02 23.17
CA GLY A 107 0.58 -0.08 24.02
C GLY A 107 -0.24 0.37 25.24
N ALA A 108 -1.52 0.71 25.04
CA ALA A 108 -2.43 1.09 26.11
C ALA A 108 -2.66 -0.07 27.09
N LEU A 109 -2.93 -1.28 26.59
CA LEU A 109 -3.14 -2.46 27.42
C LEU A 109 -1.87 -2.85 28.19
N TYR A 110 -0.69 -2.72 27.58
CA TYR A 110 0.57 -2.93 28.27
C TYR A 110 0.82 -1.88 29.36
N SER A 111 0.41 -0.62 29.15
CA SER A 111 0.53 0.42 30.17
C SER A 111 -0.36 0.18 31.39
N THR A 112 -1.50 -0.53 31.22
CA THR A 112 -2.43 -0.82 32.31
C THR A 112 -2.14 -2.15 33.01
N MET A 113 -1.65 -3.17 32.30
CA MET A 113 -1.35 -4.50 32.87
C MET A 113 0.14 -4.75 33.17
N GLY A 114 1.04 -4.10 32.43
CA GLY A 114 2.47 -4.27 32.61
C GLY A 114 2.95 -3.57 33.89
N ARG A 115 3.95 -4.16 34.55
CA ARG A 115 4.71 -3.50 35.61
C ARG A 115 5.98 -2.91 35.01
N PRO A 116 5.97 -1.61 34.62
CA PRO A 116 7.12 -0.95 34.00
C PRO A 116 8.35 -0.85 34.94
N ASP A 117 8.12 -1.04 36.24
CA ASP A 117 9.11 -0.86 37.32
C ASP A 117 9.86 -2.12 37.73
N LEU A 118 9.64 -3.25 37.04
CA LEU A 118 10.49 -4.42 37.23
C LEU A 118 11.82 -4.19 36.50
N GLY A 119 12.68 -3.39 37.13
CA GLY A 119 14.11 -3.37 36.83
C GLY A 119 14.66 -4.79 36.92
N ALA A 120 15.59 -5.13 36.01
CA ALA A 120 16.20 -6.45 35.96
C ALA A 120 16.56 -6.93 37.37
N ALA A 121 15.92 -8.01 37.83
CA ALA A 121 16.21 -8.57 39.13
C ALA A 121 17.73 -8.87 39.15
N PRO A 122 18.50 -8.28 40.08
CA PRO A 122 19.92 -8.58 40.14
C PRO A 122 20.03 -10.07 40.39
N GLY A 123 20.68 -10.77 39.45
CA GLY A 123 20.89 -12.21 39.57
C GLY A 123 21.48 -12.49 40.94
N THR A 124 20.79 -13.32 41.72
CA THR A 124 21.25 -13.74 43.04
C THR A 124 22.63 -14.37 42.88
N ALA A 125 23.67 -13.63 43.22
CA ALA A 125 25.01 -14.16 43.33
C ALA A 125 24.97 -15.33 44.34
N PRO A 126 25.58 -16.48 44.03
CA PRO A 126 25.59 -17.60 44.96
C PRO A 126 26.29 -17.16 46.25
N THR A 127 25.53 -17.15 47.35
CA THR A 127 26.02 -16.92 48.70
C THR A 127 27.11 -17.94 49.00
N ALA A 128 28.35 -17.46 49.21
CA ALA A 128 29.45 -18.32 49.64
C ALA A 128 29.08 -19.00 50.97
N PRO A 129 29.35 -20.32 51.14
CA PRO A 129 29.03 -21.02 52.37
C PRO A 129 29.83 -20.45 53.56
N PRO A 130 29.24 -20.39 54.77
CA PRO A 130 29.90 -19.83 55.95
C PRO A 130 31.17 -20.63 56.30
N PRO A 131 32.23 -19.99 56.81
CA PRO A 131 33.44 -20.69 57.20
C PRO A 131 33.12 -21.65 58.34
N ALA A 132 33.54 -22.91 58.18
CA ALA A 132 33.46 -23.92 59.22
C ALA A 132 34.24 -23.42 60.44
N ALA A 133 33.56 -23.31 61.59
CA ALA A 133 34.20 -23.05 62.86
C ALA A 133 35.14 -24.22 63.18
N ALA A 134 36.45 -23.97 63.09
CA ALA A 134 37.46 -24.88 63.59
C ALA A 134 37.63 -24.62 65.09
N ALA A 135 37.27 -25.65 65.85
CA ALA A 135 37.70 -26.06 67.21
C ALA A 135 38.12 -24.99 68.22
#